data_AF-A0A9W6T7S2-F1
#
_entry.id   AF-A0A9W6T7S2-F1
#
_cell.length_a   1.000
_cell.length_b   1.000
_cell.length_c   1.000
_cell.angle_alpha   90.00
_cell.angle_beta   90.00
_cell.angle_gamma   90.00
#
_symmetry.space_group_name_H-M   'P 1'
#
loop_
_entity.id
_entity.type
_entity.pdbx_description
1 polymer ?
#
loop_
_entity_poly.entity_id
_entity_poly.type
_entity_poly.pdbx_seq_one_letter_code
_entity_poly.pdbx_strand_id
1 'polypeptide(L)'
;MSEHARKLTAKSVPTVNECRLCERFKGISVFKRNGEWNCVRSEAVEGNQNQNHNNNLSTTTPTIPTDSNGKLNLSDEDELGLKFFQSYEEYRKWKMEFNMKIGTLKKIAFSSKDEKEFHSINEKIENYQNLRKNQNLPCSFIMTVKG
;
A
#
# COMPACT_ATOMS: atom_id res chain seq x y z
N MET A 1 28.95 -14.68 -3.65
CA MET A 1 28.37 -13.34 -3.90
C MET A 1 26.89 -13.43 -3.57
N SER A 2 26.38 -12.60 -2.65
CA SER A 2 24.97 -12.63 -2.24
C SER A 2 24.10 -11.98 -3.33
N GLU A 3 23.29 -12.78 -4.03
CA GLU A 3 22.28 -12.32 -5.00
C GLU A 3 21.17 -11.58 -4.25
N HIS A 4 21.29 -10.24 -4.17
CA HIS A 4 20.23 -9.41 -3.62
C HIS A 4 19.17 -9.21 -4.69
N ALA A 5 18.04 -9.91 -4.55
CA ALA A 5 16.90 -9.76 -5.44
C ALA A 5 16.42 -8.29 -5.42
N ARG A 6 16.30 -7.66 -6.60
CA ARG A 6 15.95 -6.24 -6.71
C ARG A 6 14.45 -6.10 -6.96
N LYS A 7 13.78 -5.20 -6.22
CA LYS A 7 12.40 -4.79 -6.52
C LYS A 7 12.32 -4.26 -7.95
N LEU A 8 11.22 -4.58 -8.65
CA LEU A 8 11.02 -4.12 -10.02
C LEU A 8 11.04 -2.58 -10.15
N THR A 9 10.63 -1.83 -9.11
CA THR A 9 10.89 -0.39 -9.00
C THR A 9 10.59 0.13 -7.59
N ALA A 10 11.10 1.33 -7.28
CA ALA A 10 10.74 2.15 -6.12
C ALA A 10 9.98 3.43 -6.51
N LYS A 11 9.59 3.54 -7.80
CA LYS A 11 8.92 4.72 -8.35
C LYS A 11 7.39 4.62 -8.20
N SER A 12 6.73 5.77 -8.21
CA SER A 12 5.29 5.85 -8.00
C SER A 12 4.44 5.35 -9.18
N VAL A 13 5.06 5.28 -10.37
CA VAL A 13 4.41 4.84 -11.59
C VAL A 13 5.35 3.85 -12.27
N PRO A 14 4.88 2.63 -12.58
CA PRO A 14 5.69 1.66 -13.29
C PRO A 14 5.94 2.09 -14.74
N THR A 15 7.07 1.68 -15.29
CA THR A 15 7.30 1.74 -16.73
C THR A 15 6.51 0.66 -17.46
N VAL A 16 6.30 0.84 -18.77
CA VAL A 16 5.65 -0.18 -19.61
C VAL A 16 6.38 -1.53 -19.53
N ASN A 17 7.71 -1.52 -19.46
CA ASN A 17 8.50 -2.74 -19.33
C ASN A 17 8.30 -3.41 -17.96
N GLU A 18 8.19 -2.64 -16.88
CA GLU A 18 7.89 -3.17 -15.54
C GLU A 18 6.49 -3.79 -15.49
N CYS A 19 5.48 -3.17 -16.11
CA CYS A 19 4.14 -3.77 -16.25
C CYS A 19 4.19 -5.09 -17.03
N ARG A 20 4.84 -5.10 -18.20
CA ARG A 20 4.99 -6.31 -19.03
C ARG A 20 5.75 -7.42 -18.30
N LEU A 21 6.78 -7.08 -17.53
CA LEU A 21 7.49 -8.04 -16.68
C LEU A 21 6.58 -8.58 -15.59
N CYS A 22 5.81 -7.72 -14.93
CA CYS A 22 4.84 -8.11 -13.92
C CYS A 22 3.85 -9.14 -14.49
N GLU A 23 3.25 -8.84 -15.65
CA GLU A 23 2.33 -9.74 -16.37
C GLU A 23 3.00 -11.06 -16.76
N ARG A 24 4.21 -11.01 -17.32
CA ARG A 24 4.96 -12.21 -17.75
C ARG A 24 5.22 -13.19 -16.60
N PHE A 25 5.44 -12.66 -15.40
CA PHE A 25 5.62 -13.45 -14.19
C PHE A 25 4.32 -13.77 -13.47
N LYS A 26 3.16 -13.53 -14.10
CA LYS A 26 1.82 -13.71 -13.49
C LYS A 26 1.66 -12.92 -12.19
N GLY A 27 2.29 -11.76 -12.10
CA GLY A 27 2.12 -10.84 -10.99
C GLY A 27 0.95 -9.90 -11.18
N ILE A 28 0.50 -9.31 -10.08
CA ILE A 28 -0.58 -8.32 -10.00
C ILE A 28 0.04 -6.97 -9.65
N SER A 29 -0.39 -5.93 -10.37
CA SER A 29 -0.02 -4.55 -10.04
C SER A 29 -0.75 -4.09 -8.80
N VAL A 30 -0.01 -3.60 -7.80
CA VAL A 30 -0.57 -3.10 -6.55
C VAL A 30 0.02 -1.73 -6.24
N PHE A 31 -0.83 -0.73 -6.10
CA PHE A 31 -0.47 0.61 -5.64
C PHE A 31 -0.83 0.78 -4.16
N LYS A 32 0.11 1.34 -3.41
CA LYS A 32 -0.11 1.76 -2.02
C LYS A 32 -0.57 3.22 -1.98
N ARG A 33 -1.21 3.65 -0.87
CA ARG A 33 -1.59 5.05 -0.62
C ARG A 33 -0.40 6.02 -0.60
N ASN A 34 0.77 5.53 -0.18
CA ASN A 34 2.00 6.32 -0.25
C ASN A 34 2.43 6.62 -1.71
N GLY A 35 1.83 5.93 -2.68
CA GLY A 35 2.05 6.07 -4.11
C GLY A 35 3.05 5.09 -4.69
N GLU A 36 3.62 4.19 -3.89
CA GLU A 36 4.54 3.16 -4.37
C GLU A 36 3.76 2.07 -5.14
N TRP A 37 4.23 1.77 -6.35
CA TRP A 37 3.77 0.61 -7.10
C TRP A 37 4.64 -0.60 -6.77
N ASN A 38 4.00 -1.75 -6.59
CA ASN A 38 4.66 -3.04 -6.42
C ASN A 38 4.02 -4.04 -7.36
N CYS A 39 4.84 -4.87 -8.00
CA CYS A 39 4.34 -6.09 -8.59
C CYS A 39 4.33 -7.18 -7.51
N VAL A 40 3.15 -7.75 -7.25
CA VAL A 40 2.91 -8.75 -6.22
C VAL A 40 2.62 -10.09 -6.89
N ARG A 41 3.05 -11.21 -6.31
CA ARG A 41 2.72 -12.54 -6.86
C ARG A 41 1.21 -12.76 -6.82
N SER A 42 0.63 -13.30 -7.89
CA SER A 42 -0.81 -13.62 -7.92
C SER A 42 -1.22 -14.59 -6.81
N GLU A 43 -0.38 -15.58 -6.48
CA GLU A 43 -0.64 -16.51 -5.36
C GLU A 43 -0.74 -15.85 -3.98
N ALA A 44 -0.14 -14.66 -3.81
CA ALA A 44 -0.21 -13.90 -2.56
C ALA A 44 -1.55 -13.15 -2.40
N VAL A 45 -2.34 -13.06 -3.49
CA VAL A 45 -3.62 -12.34 -3.56
C VAL A 45 -4.78 -13.32 -3.78
N GLU A 46 -4.61 -14.30 -4.68
CA GLU A 46 -5.67 -15.22 -5.09
C GLU A 46 -5.74 -16.46 -4.20
N GLY A 47 -6.98 -16.88 -3.94
CA GLY A 47 -7.40 -18.01 -3.13
C GLY A 47 -6.99 -19.41 -3.61
N ASN A 48 -5.84 -19.65 -4.24
CA ASN A 48 -5.50 -21.01 -4.70
C ASN A 48 -4.79 -21.83 -3.61
N GLN A 49 -5.49 -22.87 -3.16
CA GLN A 49 -4.97 -23.94 -2.32
C GLN A 49 -3.85 -24.64 -3.07
N ASN A 50 -2.61 -24.53 -2.59
CA ASN A 50 -1.57 -25.56 -2.62
C ASN A 50 -0.21 -24.89 -2.43
N GLN A 51 0.21 -24.75 -1.17
CA GLN A 51 1.60 -24.99 -0.78
C GLN A 51 1.67 -25.12 0.73
N ASN A 52 1.69 -26.39 1.18
CA ASN A 52 2.39 -26.78 2.39
C ASN A 52 3.85 -26.34 2.24
N HIS A 53 4.24 -25.26 2.91
CA HIS A 53 5.61 -25.12 3.36
C HIS A 53 5.62 -24.53 4.77
N ASN A 54 5.78 -25.45 5.72
CA ASN A 54 6.35 -25.14 7.02
C ASN A 54 7.66 -24.39 6.80
N ASN A 55 7.79 -23.20 7.39
CA ASN A 55 8.97 -22.84 8.17
C ASN A 55 8.64 -21.63 9.04
N ASN A 56 8.74 -21.87 10.35
CA ASN A 56 8.69 -20.88 11.41
C ASN A 56 9.72 -19.77 11.17
N LEU A 57 9.27 -18.52 11.14
CA LEU A 57 10.06 -17.42 11.64
C LEU A 57 9.14 -16.34 12.20
N SER A 58 8.88 -16.43 13.50
CA SER A 58 8.30 -15.35 14.28
C SER A 58 9.26 -14.17 14.28
N THR A 59 8.83 -13.02 13.77
CA THR A 59 9.43 -11.73 14.11
C THR A 59 8.31 -10.70 14.23
N THR A 60 8.35 -9.99 15.34
CA THR A 60 7.38 -9.04 15.86
C THR A 60 7.19 -7.81 14.96
N THR A 61 5.93 -7.29 14.92
CA THR A 61 5.43 -5.99 14.35
C THR A 61 5.34 -5.85 12.81
N PRO A 62 4.51 -4.92 12.26
CA PRO A 62 3.21 -4.37 12.64
C PRO A 62 2.07 -4.95 11.78
N THR A 63 0.82 -4.85 12.23
CA THR A 63 -0.44 -5.37 11.66
C THR A 63 -0.46 -5.43 10.13
N ILE A 64 -0.13 -6.62 9.60
CA ILE A 64 -0.11 -6.89 8.17
C ILE A 64 -1.57 -7.08 7.75
N PRO A 65 -2.01 -6.52 6.61
CA PRO A 65 -3.31 -6.81 6.01
C PRO A 65 -3.27 -8.20 5.40
N THR A 66 -3.13 -9.21 6.26
CA THR A 66 -3.24 -10.62 5.89
C THR A 66 -4.56 -11.17 6.38
N ASP A 67 -5.27 -11.90 5.53
CA ASP A 67 -6.41 -12.70 5.98
C ASP A 67 -5.94 -13.80 6.96
N SER A 68 -6.88 -14.57 7.51
CA SER A 68 -6.57 -15.71 8.40
C SER A 68 -5.67 -16.78 7.76
N ASN A 69 -5.39 -16.68 6.46
CA ASN A 69 -4.56 -17.60 5.69
C ASN A 69 -3.20 -17.00 5.29
N GLY A 70 -2.85 -15.80 5.78
CA GLY A 70 -1.58 -15.16 5.45
C GLY A 70 -1.54 -14.52 4.06
N LYS A 71 -2.68 -14.19 3.44
CA LYS A 71 -2.77 -13.60 2.09
C LYS A 71 -3.01 -12.11 2.12
N LEU A 72 -2.47 -11.38 1.15
CA LEU A 72 -2.67 -9.95 1.03
C LEU A 72 -4.16 -9.65 0.78
N ASN A 73 -4.81 -9.04 1.78
CA ASN A 73 -6.18 -8.59 1.65
C ASN A 73 -6.22 -7.23 0.94
N LEU A 74 -6.57 -7.24 -0.35
CA LEU A 74 -6.70 -6.02 -1.15
C LEU A 74 -7.95 -5.21 -0.79
N SER A 75 -8.92 -5.83 -0.12
CA SER A 75 -10.13 -5.18 0.38
C SER A 75 -9.97 -4.62 1.80
N ASP A 76 -8.74 -4.57 2.33
CA ASP A 76 -8.50 -3.99 3.65
C ASP A 76 -8.68 -2.47 3.61
N GLU A 77 -9.54 -1.97 4.50
CA GLU A 77 -9.97 -0.58 4.57
C GLU A 77 -9.77 -0.01 5.99
N ASP A 78 -9.60 1.30 6.07
CA ASP A 78 -9.65 2.05 7.32
C ASP A 78 -10.41 3.38 7.09
N GLU A 79 -10.26 4.35 7.99
CA GLU A 79 -10.89 5.68 7.87
C GLU A 79 -10.56 6.45 6.58
N LEU A 80 -9.53 6.03 5.84
CA LEU A 80 -9.15 6.59 4.54
C LEU A 80 -9.63 5.73 3.34
N GLY A 81 -10.42 4.67 3.57
CA GLY A 81 -10.92 3.76 2.52
C GLY A 81 -9.94 2.62 2.22
N LEU A 82 -9.83 2.18 0.97
CA LEU A 82 -8.92 1.10 0.55
C LEU A 82 -7.45 1.43 0.84
N LYS A 83 -6.71 0.44 1.34
CA LYS A 83 -5.26 0.55 1.56
C LYS A 83 -4.46 0.28 0.29
N PHE A 84 -4.96 -0.57 -0.60
CA PHE A 84 -4.29 -0.98 -1.83
C PHE A 84 -5.21 -0.81 -3.03
N PHE A 85 -4.62 -0.55 -4.19
CA PHE A 85 -5.35 -0.34 -5.45
C PHE A 85 -4.74 -1.22 -6.54
N GLN A 86 -5.57 -1.84 -7.37
CA GLN A 86 -5.10 -2.74 -8.42
C GLN A 86 -4.73 -1.98 -9.70
N SER A 87 -5.25 -0.76 -9.85
CA SER A 87 -4.96 0.10 -10.99
C SER A 87 -4.45 1.49 -10.58
N TYR A 88 -3.67 2.10 -11.47
CA TYR A 88 -3.24 3.49 -11.28
C TYR A 88 -4.43 4.46 -11.27
N GLU A 89 -5.49 4.14 -12.02
CA GLU A 89 -6.69 4.97 -12.09
C GLU A 89 -7.44 5.01 -10.75
N GLU A 90 -7.63 3.85 -10.10
CA GLU A 90 -8.19 3.76 -8.75
C GLU A 90 -7.35 4.55 -7.74
N TYR A 91 -6.03 4.33 -7.74
CA TYR A 91 -5.11 5.08 -6.87
C TYR A 91 -5.22 6.59 -7.12
N ARG A 92 -5.29 7.04 -8.38
CA ARG A 92 -5.39 8.46 -8.74
C ARG A 92 -6.71 9.06 -8.26
N LYS A 93 -7.84 8.37 -8.43
CA LYS A 93 -9.15 8.80 -7.92
C LYS A 93 -9.10 8.97 -6.40
N TRP A 94 -8.63 7.94 -5.68
CA TRP A 94 -8.45 7.99 -4.24
C TRP A 94 -7.54 9.15 -3.80
N LYS A 95 -6.40 9.34 -4.46
CA LYS A 95 -5.44 10.41 -4.14
C LYS A 95 -6.07 11.79 -4.30
N MET A 96 -6.91 11.97 -5.32
CA MET A 96 -7.64 13.23 -5.55
C MET A 96 -8.61 13.51 -4.40
N GLU A 97 -9.42 12.54 -4.02
CA GLU A 97 -10.36 12.65 -2.90
C GLU A 97 -9.66 12.92 -1.57
N PHE A 98 -8.56 12.20 -1.30
CA PHE A 98 -7.71 12.42 -0.13
C PHE A 98 -7.18 13.85 -0.08
N ASN A 99 -6.65 14.36 -1.19
CA ASN A 99 -6.12 15.72 -1.26
C ASN A 99 -7.23 16.77 -1.05
N MET A 100 -8.43 16.54 -1.60
CA MET A 100 -9.58 17.41 -1.36
C MET A 100 -9.96 17.42 0.13
N LYS A 101 -10.06 16.25 0.77
CA LYS A 101 -10.37 16.13 2.21
C LYS A 101 -9.35 16.86 3.08
N ILE A 102 -8.05 16.67 2.81
CA ILE A 102 -6.97 17.38 3.51
C ILE A 102 -7.05 18.89 3.27
N GLY A 103 -7.33 19.31 2.03
CA GLY A 103 -7.51 20.73 1.69
C GLY A 103 -8.65 21.38 2.47
N THR A 104 -9.79 20.69 2.60
CA THR A 104 -10.93 21.15 3.39
C THR A 104 -10.58 21.25 4.87
N LEU A 105 -9.96 20.22 5.45
CA LEU A 105 -9.55 20.25 6.87
C LEU A 105 -8.58 21.40 7.15
N LYS A 106 -7.60 21.64 6.27
CA LYS A 106 -6.68 22.78 6.41
C LYS A 106 -7.39 24.13 6.36
N LYS A 107 -8.41 24.28 5.52
CA LYS A 107 -9.21 25.52 5.44
C LYS A 107 -10.01 25.74 6.72
N ILE A 108 -10.60 24.68 7.28
CA ILE A 108 -11.33 24.76 8.56
C ILE A 108 -10.37 25.13 9.68
N ALA A 109 -9.21 24.47 9.78
CA ALA A 109 -8.18 24.82 10.76
C ALA A 109 -7.72 26.28 10.62
N PHE A 110 -7.53 26.77 9.40
CA PHE A 110 -7.15 28.17 9.20
C PHE A 110 -8.25 29.18 9.61
N SER A 111 -9.52 28.74 9.58
CA SER A 111 -10.67 29.58 9.91
C SER A 111 -11.12 29.45 11.37
N SER A 112 -10.62 28.47 12.12
CA SER A 112 -10.99 28.24 13.51
C SER A 112 -10.41 29.33 14.40
N LYS A 113 -11.27 29.93 15.23
CA LYS A 113 -10.87 30.94 16.23
C LYS A 113 -10.51 30.32 17.58
N ASP A 114 -10.92 29.07 17.81
CA ASP A 114 -10.59 28.30 19.00
C ASP A 114 -9.31 27.48 18.76
N GLU A 115 -8.33 27.67 19.64
CA GLU A 115 -7.05 26.98 19.62
C GLU A 115 -7.22 25.46 19.81
N LYS A 116 -8.24 25.02 20.58
CA LYS A 116 -8.51 23.59 20.78
C LYS A 116 -9.02 22.92 19.51
N GLU A 117 -9.90 23.60 18.77
CA GLU A 117 -10.41 23.13 17.48
C GLU A 117 -9.28 23.04 16.45
N PHE A 118 -8.43 24.06 16.38
CA PHE A 118 -7.24 24.07 15.53
C PHE A 118 -6.33 22.87 15.78
N HIS A 119 -6.01 22.59 17.05
CA HIS A 119 -5.17 21.46 17.42
C HIS A 119 -5.80 20.11 17.06
N SER A 120 -7.10 19.92 17.35
CA SER A 120 -7.81 18.69 17.00
C SER A 120 -7.81 18.42 15.49
N ILE A 121 -8.00 19.46 14.67
CA ILE A 121 -7.98 19.31 13.21
C ILE A 121 -6.57 18.97 12.71
N ASN A 122 -5.52 19.59 13.27
CA ASN A 122 -4.14 19.30 12.88
C ASN A 122 -3.72 17.89 13.26
N GLU A 123 -4.09 17.42 14.45
CA GLU A 123 -3.86 16.03 14.86
C GLU A 123 -4.54 15.05 13.89
N LYS A 124 -5.77 15.35 13.47
CA LYS A 124 -6.48 14.55 12.47
C LYS A 124 -5.77 14.55 11.11
N ILE A 125 -5.27 15.69 10.66
CA ILE A 125 -4.47 15.79 9.42
C ILE A 125 -3.19 14.95 9.54
N GLU A 126 -2.50 15.01 10.67
CA GLU A 126 -1.29 14.25 10.93
C GLU A 126 -1.57 12.74 10.93
N ASN A 127 -2.62 12.30 11.62
CA ASN A 127 -3.06 10.91 11.61
C ASN A 127 -3.34 10.43 10.18
N TYR A 128 -4.02 11.23 9.35
CA TYR A 128 -4.27 10.90 7.95
C TYR A 128 -2.98 10.80 7.11
N GLN A 129 -1.98 11.64 7.36
CA GLN A 129 -0.68 11.49 6.71
C GLN A 129 0.05 10.24 7.16
N ASN A 130 -0.08 9.85 8.43
CA ASN A 130 0.53 8.63 8.98
C ASN A 130 -0.12 7.38 8.39
N LEU A 131 -1.45 7.29 8.36
CA LEU A 131 -2.21 6.21 7.73
C LEU A 131 -1.92 6.07 6.23
N ARG A 132 -1.60 7.18 5.55
CA ARG A 132 -1.17 7.14 4.14
C ARG A 132 0.23 6.56 3.96
N LYS A 133 1.17 6.85 4.86
CA LYS A 133 2.58 6.41 4.77
C LYS A 133 2.79 4.98 5.24
N ASN A 134 2.06 4.58 6.28
CA ASN A 134 2.29 3.34 7.01
C ASN A 134 1.60 2.16 6.33
N GLN A 135 2.12 1.78 5.16
CA GLN A 135 1.67 0.62 4.42
C GLN A 135 2.86 -0.25 4.02
N ASN A 136 2.99 -1.37 4.73
CA ASN A 136 4.03 -2.35 4.49
C ASN A 136 3.44 -3.52 3.70
N LEU A 137 4.07 -3.82 2.57
CA LEU A 137 3.89 -5.09 1.88
C LEU A 137 5.05 -5.99 2.27
N PRO A 138 4.80 -7.22 2.76
CA PRO A 138 5.84 -8.19 3.00
C PRO A 138 6.72 -8.40 1.76
N CYS A 139 8.05 -8.43 1.95
CA CYS A 139 8.98 -8.71 0.85
C CYS A 139 8.71 -10.07 0.20
N SER A 140 8.13 -11.02 0.94
CA SER A 140 7.67 -12.31 0.39
C SER A 140 6.61 -12.16 -0.70
N PHE A 141 5.78 -11.12 -0.67
CA PHE A 141 4.74 -10.91 -1.67
C PHE A 141 5.27 -10.19 -2.91
N ILE A 142 6.29 -9.36 -2.75
CA ILE A 142 6.85 -8.52 -3.81
C ILE A 142 7.70 -9.35 -4.74
N MET A 143 7.44 -9.25 -6.04
CA MET A 143 8.29 -9.85 -7.04
C MET A 143 9.58 -9.07 -7.20
N THR A 144 10.66 -9.82 -7.30
CA THR A 144 12.00 -9.29 -7.49
C THR A 144 12.64 -10.02 -8.67
N VAL A 145 13.39 -9.28 -9.48
CA VAL A 145 14.19 -9.87 -10.56
C VAL A 145 15.59 -10.10 -10.03
N LYS A 146 16.12 -11.30 -10.25
CA LYS A 146 17.55 -11.57 -10.14
C LYS A 146 18.23 -10.94 -11.35
N GLY A 147 19.20 -10.07 -11.09
CA GLY A 147 20.02 -9.40 -12.11
C GLY A 147 21.39 -10.04 -12.20
#